data_AF-A0A6M0QWW5-F1
#
_entry.id   AF-A0A6M0QWW5-F1
#
_cell.length_a   1.000
_cell.length_b   1.000
_cell.length_c   1.000
_cell.angle_alpha   90.00
_cell.angle_beta   90.00
_cell.angle_gamma   90.00
#
_symmetry.space_group_name_H-M   'P 1'
#
loop_
_entity.id
_entity.type
_entity.pdbx_description
1 polymer ?
#
loop_
_entity_poly.entity_id
_entity_poly.type
_entity_poly.pdbx_seq_one_letter_code
_entity_poly.pdbx_strand_id
1 'polypeptide(L)'
;TVEATYTVQQADIDGDGIDLNGLVDGDGDVDNTATADSDETEEVSDSEDVPVCYDPVLSIDKVVLNVGGDGPDGVADEAGDEIEYRITVTNDGNVTLTNVTVVDPLTGEDVDVGDLAPGASYTILASYFVTQADIDGNGVDLNGDVDGDGDVDNTATADSNETDEVSDSEIVLIDYSPDIDLEKYVDVGQGFEDADQPTGTEVDIAGGMADFMITIENTGNVTLTEVTISDTDTFGTVIDGMTLQDLYNAGYDLQESITNDGILEVGETATLLYSMALTAGQHINTADVTTAEGVSDEDLAHYFGLVNEGPGVRTPGGWGNSFKLQSFWNGNPDDQVPYEGKPGFPDGELLYAVDSTGNGAIDGADKKGLLLGDFNGDGLEGAGETTIFISYEIALAMVQNANWGPKQDKVDDVARHAVATWLNFLAGNNIGDDSDGTPKDWLEEAVAWLLANGDKNDDGVFGDYDIVRAKDKPWNQDVNGVESGSEILDALDEYNNHGTIDGVIYAHDADDAAFQTALAIYNDEFLFV
;
A
#
# COMPACT_ATOMS: atom_id res chain seq x y z
N THR A 1 -77.18 -25.32 -67.17
CA THR A 1 -76.20 -25.04 -66.11
C THR A 1 -74.95 -24.57 -66.77
N VAL A 2 -74.45 -23.41 -66.36
CA VAL A 2 -73.12 -22.93 -66.68
C VAL A 2 -72.32 -23.08 -65.39
N GLU A 3 -71.11 -23.60 -65.47
CA GLU A 3 -70.20 -23.74 -64.33
C GLU A 3 -68.98 -22.86 -64.62
N ALA A 4 -68.55 -22.11 -63.61
CA ALA A 4 -67.36 -21.27 -63.66
C ALA A 4 -66.52 -21.53 -62.40
N THR A 5 -65.22 -21.29 -62.50
CA THR A 5 -64.28 -21.43 -61.39
C THR A 5 -63.41 -20.19 -61.33
N TYR A 6 -63.21 -19.66 -60.13
CA TYR A 6 -62.20 -18.64 -59.86
C TYR A 6 -61.06 -19.26 -59.06
N THR A 7 -59.83 -18.90 -59.39
CA THR A 7 -58.64 -19.28 -58.62
C THR A 7 -58.15 -18.03 -57.93
N VAL A 8 -58.25 -18.00 -56.61
CA VAL A 8 -57.71 -16.91 -55.77
C VAL A 8 -56.23 -16.73 -56.07
N GLN A 9 -55.84 -15.48 -56.30
CA GLN A 9 -54.48 -15.02 -56.53
C GLN A 9 -53.96 -14.30 -55.30
N GLN A 10 -52.63 -14.15 -55.19
CA GLN A 10 -52.03 -13.43 -54.08
C GLN A 10 -52.54 -11.98 -53.97
N ALA A 11 -52.76 -11.31 -55.10
CA ALA A 11 -53.30 -9.94 -55.12
C ALA A 11 -54.72 -9.83 -54.52
N ASP A 12 -55.50 -10.92 -54.55
CA ASP A 12 -56.84 -10.93 -53.94
C ASP A 12 -56.73 -11.02 -52.41
N ILE A 13 -55.72 -11.74 -51.89
CA ILE A 13 -55.43 -11.85 -50.46
C ILE A 13 -54.78 -10.56 -49.97
N ASP A 14 -53.78 -10.04 -50.69
CA ASP A 14 -53.10 -8.78 -50.36
C ASP A 14 -54.07 -7.59 -50.33
N GLY A 15 -55.13 -7.68 -51.12
CA GLY A 15 -56.20 -6.68 -51.20
C GLY A 15 -57.33 -6.84 -50.17
N ASP A 16 -57.33 -7.92 -49.37
CA ASP A 16 -58.44 -8.30 -48.50
C ASP A 16 -59.79 -8.41 -49.24
N GLY A 17 -59.80 -9.05 -50.41
CA GLY A 17 -61.02 -9.24 -51.22
C GLY A 17 -61.00 -8.53 -52.58
N ILE A 18 -61.96 -8.91 -53.43
CA ILE A 18 -62.19 -8.30 -54.75
C ILE A 18 -63.68 -8.15 -55.05
N ASP A 19 -64.01 -7.03 -55.69
CA ASP A 19 -65.35 -6.69 -56.14
C ASP A 19 -65.81 -7.52 -57.35
N LEU A 20 -67.06 -7.31 -57.75
CA LEU A 20 -67.67 -7.90 -58.94
C LEU A 20 -66.96 -7.61 -60.28
N ASN A 21 -66.04 -6.63 -60.33
CA ASN A 21 -65.22 -6.30 -61.49
C ASN A 21 -63.80 -6.89 -61.40
N GLY A 22 -63.50 -7.66 -60.35
CA GLY A 22 -62.18 -8.19 -60.06
C GLY A 22 -61.19 -7.11 -59.62
N LEU A 23 -61.68 -6.04 -58.99
CA LEU A 23 -60.87 -4.97 -58.41
C LEU A 23 -60.84 -5.12 -56.90
N VAL A 24 -59.68 -4.93 -56.30
CA VAL A 24 -59.50 -4.91 -54.84
C VAL A 24 -60.42 -3.86 -54.20
N ASP A 25 -61.20 -4.27 -53.20
CA ASP A 25 -62.13 -3.41 -52.46
C ASP A 25 -62.06 -3.57 -50.93
N GLY A 26 -61.38 -4.60 -50.41
CA GLY A 26 -61.02 -4.72 -49.00
C GLY A 26 -62.20 -5.07 -48.08
N ASP A 27 -63.20 -5.78 -48.58
CA ASP A 27 -64.39 -6.17 -47.80
C ASP A 27 -64.31 -7.57 -47.17
N GLY A 28 -63.20 -8.29 -47.44
CA GLY A 28 -62.91 -9.62 -46.91
C GLY A 28 -63.46 -10.76 -47.76
N ASP A 29 -64.09 -10.49 -48.91
CA ASP A 29 -64.77 -11.49 -49.72
C ASP A 29 -64.32 -11.47 -51.20
N VAL A 30 -64.49 -12.60 -51.88
CA VAL A 30 -64.44 -12.68 -53.34
C VAL A 30 -65.85 -12.68 -53.87
N ASP A 31 -66.24 -11.57 -54.49
CA ASP A 31 -67.58 -11.35 -55.01
C ASP A 31 -67.79 -11.96 -56.41
N ASN A 32 -68.87 -12.73 -56.58
CA ASN A 32 -69.24 -13.27 -57.88
C ASN A 32 -70.75 -13.10 -58.17
N THR A 33 -71.08 -12.38 -59.25
CA THR A 33 -72.46 -12.26 -59.75
C THR A 33 -72.61 -12.89 -61.13
N ALA A 34 -73.58 -13.79 -61.26
CA ALA A 34 -74.00 -14.35 -62.53
C ALA A 34 -75.24 -13.62 -63.06
N THR A 35 -75.19 -13.18 -64.30
CA THR A 35 -76.29 -12.48 -64.97
C THR A 35 -76.82 -13.30 -66.15
N ALA A 36 -78.13 -13.47 -66.23
CA ALA A 36 -78.82 -14.13 -67.34
C ALA A 36 -79.81 -13.17 -68.00
N ASP A 37 -79.73 -13.08 -69.32
CA ASP A 37 -80.57 -12.20 -70.14
C ASP A 37 -81.20 -12.97 -71.31
N SER A 38 -82.39 -12.54 -71.73
CA SER A 38 -83.06 -13.04 -72.93
C SER A 38 -83.79 -11.91 -73.66
N ASP A 39 -83.97 -12.03 -74.97
CA ASP A 39 -84.70 -11.04 -75.75
C ASP A 39 -86.23 -11.06 -75.50
N GLU A 40 -86.69 -11.96 -74.62
CA GLU A 40 -88.09 -12.17 -74.25
C GLU A 40 -88.40 -11.83 -72.78
N THR A 41 -87.39 -11.54 -71.93
CA THR A 41 -87.55 -11.27 -70.48
C THR A 41 -86.68 -10.11 -70.01
N GLU A 42 -86.91 -9.64 -68.77
CA GLU A 42 -85.93 -8.79 -68.09
C GLU A 42 -84.72 -9.62 -67.66
N GLU A 43 -83.57 -8.95 -67.55
CA GLU A 43 -82.34 -9.51 -67.00
C GLU A 43 -82.54 -9.90 -65.54
N VAL A 44 -81.97 -11.04 -65.15
CA VAL A 44 -81.93 -11.50 -63.76
C VAL A 44 -80.50 -11.82 -63.36
N SER A 45 -80.16 -11.60 -62.10
CA SER A 45 -78.85 -11.92 -61.55
C SER A 45 -78.98 -12.69 -60.24
N ASP A 46 -77.90 -13.38 -59.90
CA ASP A 46 -77.72 -14.06 -58.62
C ASP A 46 -76.26 -13.91 -58.20
N SER A 47 -75.99 -13.71 -56.92
CA SER A 47 -74.66 -13.38 -56.39
C SER A 47 -74.28 -14.34 -55.27
N GLU A 48 -72.99 -14.63 -55.18
CA GLU A 48 -72.38 -15.41 -54.10
C GLU A 48 -71.02 -14.77 -53.76
N ASP A 49 -70.71 -14.74 -52.47
CA ASP A 49 -69.45 -14.30 -51.90
C ASP A 49 -68.68 -15.49 -51.29
N VAL A 50 -67.35 -15.39 -51.29
CA VAL A 50 -66.48 -16.36 -50.62
C VAL A 50 -65.45 -15.63 -49.77
N PRO A 51 -65.44 -15.83 -48.44
CA PRO A 51 -64.48 -15.19 -47.56
C PRO A 51 -63.03 -15.48 -47.93
N VAL A 52 -62.23 -14.42 -47.97
CA VAL A 52 -60.78 -14.45 -48.01
C VAL A 52 -60.25 -14.54 -46.58
N CYS A 53 -59.20 -15.34 -46.39
CA CYS A 53 -58.50 -15.38 -45.11
C CYS A 53 -57.38 -14.34 -45.17
N TYR A 54 -57.55 -13.20 -44.51
CA TYR A 54 -56.54 -12.15 -44.38
C TYR A 54 -55.82 -12.30 -43.02
N ASP A 55 -54.55 -12.71 -43.05
CA ASP A 55 -53.77 -13.05 -41.85
C ASP A 55 -52.31 -12.56 -42.01
N PRO A 56 -52.04 -11.25 -41.91
CA PRO A 56 -50.69 -10.71 -41.90
C PRO A 56 -50.01 -11.02 -40.56
N VAL A 57 -48.80 -11.59 -40.63
CA VAL A 57 -48.00 -11.91 -39.43
C VAL A 57 -46.54 -11.62 -39.72
N LEU A 58 -45.99 -10.65 -38.97
CA LEU A 58 -44.58 -10.34 -38.92
C LEU A 58 -43.99 -10.96 -37.66
N SER A 59 -42.86 -11.65 -37.79
CA SER A 59 -42.03 -12.08 -36.66
C SER A 59 -40.63 -11.52 -36.80
N ILE A 60 -39.97 -11.33 -35.65
CA ILE A 60 -38.57 -10.96 -35.52
C ILE A 60 -37.92 -11.98 -34.57
N ASP A 61 -36.72 -12.42 -34.91
CA ASP A 61 -35.87 -13.33 -34.13
C ASP A 61 -34.48 -12.71 -34.05
N LYS A 62 -34.07 -12.33 -32.85
CA LYS A 62 -32.77 -11.76 -32.55
C LYS A 62 -31.99 -12.76 -31.72
N VAL A 63 -30.73 -12.97 -32.08
CA VAL A 63 -29.85 -13.88 -31.34
C VAL A 63 -28.44 -13.33 -31.25
N VAL A 64 -27.78 -13.56 -30.11
CA VAL A 64 -26.34 -13.38 -29.96
C VAL A 64 -25.62 -14.52 -30.71
N LEU A 65 -24.58 -14.17 -31.46
CA LEU A 65 -23.71 -15.12 -32.17
C LEU A 65 -22.38 -15.32 -31.45
N ASN A 66 -21.84 -14.24 -30.89
CA ASN A 66 -20.52 -14.20 -30.30
C ASN A 66 -20.40 -12.99 -29.35
N VAL A 67 -19.66 -13.17 -28.27
CA VAL A 67 -19.20 -12.11 -27.35
C VAL A 67 -17.69 -12.31 -27.21
N GLY A 68 -16.87 -11.33 -27.59
CA GLY A 68 -15.41 -11.36 -27.34
C GLY A 68 -14.63 -12.52 -27.96
N GLY A 69 -15.23 -13.32 -28.84
CA GLY A 69 -14.66 -14.57 -29.37
C GLY A 69 -15.15 -15.85 -28.68
N ASP A 70 -15.88 -15.75 -27.58
CA ASP A 70 -16.25 -16.89 -26.71
C ASP A 70 -17.57 -17.60 -27.08
N GLY A 71 -18.27 -17.07 -28.09
CA GLY A 71 -19.52 -17.63 -28.58
C GLY A 71 -20.75 -16.98 -27.96
N PRO A 72 -21.95 -17.55 -28.17
CA PRO A 72 -23.21 -16.89 -27.82
C PRO A 72 -23.51 -16.86 -26.32
N ASP A 73 -22.85 -17.72 -25.53
CA ASP A 73 -22.97 -17.77 -24.07
C ASP A 73 -21.79 -17.06 -23.37
N GLY A 74 -21.02 -16.25 -24.11
CA GLY A 74 -19.89 -15.50 -23.58
C GLY A 74 -20.33 -14.37 -22.64
N VAL A 75 -19.38 -13.85 -21.88
CA VAL A 75 -19.55 -12.72 -20.97
C VAL A 75 -18.60 -11.64 -21.46
N ALA A 76 -19.03 -10.38 -21.47
CA ALA A 76 -18.17 -9.28 -21.81
C ALA A 76 -17.27 -8.95 -20.61
N ASP A 77 -15.96 -9.06 -20.76
CA ASP A 77 -14.99 -8.90 -19.66
C ASP A 77 -13.92 -7.83 -19.96
N GLU A 78 -13.79 -7.36 -21.20
CA GLU A 78 -12.86 -6.30 -21.56
C GLU A 78 -13.44 -5.25 -22.52
N ALA A 79 -12.97 -4.01 -22.36
CA ALA A 79 -13.32 -2.94 -23.29
C ALA A 79 -12.77 -3.26 -24.69
N GLY A 80 -13.65 -3.22 -25.68
CA GLY A 80 -13.36 -3.62 -27.05
C GLY A 80 -13.94 -4.98 -27.44
N ASP A 81 -14.53 -5.73 -26.50
CA ASP A 81 -15.30 -6.93 -26.82
C ASP A 81 -16.39 -6.62 -27.86
N GLU A 82 -16.39 -7.39 -28.95
CA GLU A 82 -17.42 -7.30 -29.98
C GLU A 82 -18.54 -8.30 -29.68
N ILE A 83 -19.76 -7.78 -29.52
CA ILE A 83 -20.97 -8.59 -29.44
C ILE A 83 -21.60 -8.64 -30.85
N GLU A 84 -21.62 -9.82 -31.46
CA GLU A 84 -22.21 -10.05 -32.78
C GLU A 84 -23.65 -10.53 -32.66
N TYR A 85 -24.58 -9.86 -33.35
CA TYR A 85 -26.00 -10.21 -33.39
C TYR A 85 -26.46 -10.65 -34.78
N ARG A 86 -27.48 -11.52 -34.82
CA ARG A 86 -28.28 -11.78 -36.01
C ARG A 86 -29.73 -11.43 -35.74
N ILE A 87 -30.30 -10.60 -36.58
CA ILE A 87 -31.72 -10.26 -36.57
C ILE A 87 -32.35 -10.83 -37.83
N THR A 88 -33.41 -11.63 -37.69
CA THR A 88 -34.16 -12.20 -38.81
C THR A 88 -35.61 -11.78 -38.71
N VAL A 89 -36.12 -11.08 -39.72
CA VAL A 89 -37.56 -10.80 -39.85
C VAL A 89 -38.19 -11.76 -40.85
N THR A 90 -39.37 -12.26 -40.54
CA THR A 90 -40.09 -13.23 -41.38
C THR A 90 -41.56 -12.84 -41.52
N ASN A 91 -42.09 -12.94 -42.74
CA ASN A 91 -43.53 -12.92 -42.96
C ASN A 91 -44.09 -14.33 -42.78
N ASP A 92 -44.61 -14.61 -41.59
CA ASP A 92 -45.26 -15.88 -41.25
C ASP A 92 -46.74 -15.93 -41.67
N GLY A 93 -47.26 -14.81 -42.17
CA GLY A 93 -48.63 -14.64 -42.62
C GLY A 93 -48.86 -15.08 -44.05
N ASN A 94 -50.05 -14.78 -44.56
CA ASN A 94 -50.45 -15.06 -45.94
C ASN A 94 -50.66 -13.82 -46.82
N VAL A 95 -50.39 -12.64 -46.27
CA VAL A 95 -50.46 -11.32 -46.94
C VAL A 95 -49.03 -10.86 -47.21
N THR A 96 -48.76 -10.28 -48.38
CA THR A 96 -47.48 -9.59 -48.63
C THR A 96 -47.33 -8.41 -47.68
N LEU A 97 -46.30 -8.40 -46.83
CA LEU A 97 -45.99 -7.26 -45.97
C LEU A 97 -45.24 -6.21 -46.76
N THR A 98 -45.62 -4.94 -46.63
CA THR A 98 -45.01 -3.82 -47.34
C THR A 98 -44.37 -2.83 -46.37
N ASN A 99 -43.31 -2.15 -46.83
CA ASN A 99 -42.55 -1.20 -46.03
C ASN A 99 -42.10 -1.80 -44.68
N VAL A 100 -41.56 -3.02 -44.73
CA VAL A 100 -41.00 -3.67 -43.54
C VAL A 100 -39.73 -2.92 -43.14
N THR A 101 -39.69 -2.42 -41.91
CA THR A 101 -38.54 -1.71 -41.35
C THR A 101 -38.06 -2.39 -40.08
N VAL A 102 -36.75 -2.36 -39.82
CA VAL A 102 -36.12 -2.88 -38.59
C VAL A 102 -35.29 -1.79 -37.96
N VAL A 103 -35.46 -1.57 -36.66
CA VAL A 103 -34.70 -0.59 -35.87
C VAL A 103 -34.06 -1.27 -34.67
N ASP A 104 -32.78 -1.00 -34.42
CA ASP A 104 -32.03 -1.47 -33.26
C ASP A 104 -31.24 -0.29 -32.68
N PRO A 105 -31.74 0.35 -31.62
CA PRO A 105 -31.15 1.59 -31.09
C PRO A 105 -29.72 1.44 -30.59
N LEU A 106 -29.39 0.33 -29.92
CA LEU A 106 -28.08 0.09 -29.33
C LEU A 106 -26.99 -0.06 -30.39
N THR A 107 -27.27 -0.86 -31.43
CA THR A 107 -26.32 -1.06 -32.55
C THR A 107 -26.39 0.06 -33.59
N GLY A 108 -27.45 0.86 -33.57
CA GLY A 108 -27.70 1.95 -34.50
C GLY A 108 -28.25 1.51 -35.86
N GLU A 109 -28.73 0.26 -35.98
CA GLU A 109 -29.35 -0.22 -37.22
C GLU A 109 -30.73 0.41 -37.44
N ASP A 110 -30.96 0.85 -38.67
CA ASP A 110 -32.24 1.39 -39.17
C ASP A 110 -32.37 0.97 -40.64
N VAL A 111 -33.01 -0.17 -40.87
CA VAL A 111 -33.01 -0.90 -42.15
C VAL A 111 -34.41 -0.94 -42.76
N ASP A 112 -34.54 -0.39 -43.96
CA ASP A 112 -35.69 -0.62 -44.83
C ASP A 112 -35.52 -1.95 -45.59
N VAL A 113 -36.26 -2.97 -45.15
CA VAL A 113 -36.29 -4.30 -45.76
C VAL A 113 -37.13 -4.32 -47.04
N GLY A 114 -38.07 -3.39 -47.17
CA GLY A 114 -39.02 -3.32 -48.27
C GLY A 114 -40.17 -4.33 -48.13
N ASP A 115 -40.50 -5.03 -49.20
CA ASP A 115 -41.64 -5.95 -49.21
C ASP A 115 -41.22 -7.39 -48.89
N LEU A 116 -41.96 -8.06 -48.00
CA LEU A 116 -41.81 -9.49 -47.71
C LEU A 116 -43.05 -10.25 -48.19
N ALA A 117 -42.88 -11.03 -49.25
CA ALA A 117 -43.90 -12.00 -49.67
C ALA A 117 -44.14 -13.07 -48.56
N PRO A 118 -45.29 -13.75 -48.55
CA PRO A 118 -45.57 -14.83 -47.60
C PRO A 118 -44.45 -15.88 -47.54
N GLY A 119 -43.96 -16.16 -46.33
CA GLY A 119 -42.86 -17.09 -46.05
C GLY A 119 -41.46 -16.59 -46.44
N ALA A 120 -41.32 -15.34 -46.89
CA ALA A 120 -40.02 -14.72 -47.12
C ALA A 120 -39.44 -14.18 -45.80
N SER A 121 -38.11 -14.19 -45.70
CA SER A 121 -37.38 -13.64 -44.58
C SER A 121 -36.21 -12.77 -45.04
N TYR A 122 -35.76 -11.89 -44.16
CA TYR A 122 -34.58 -11.05 -44.36
C TYR A 122 -33.71 -11.08 -43.10
N THR A 123 -32.38 -11.16 -43.28
CA THR A 123 -31.43 -11.28 -42.18
C THR A 123 -30.49 -10.09 -42.18
N ILE A 124 -30.32 -9.49 -41.00
CA ILE A 124 -29.43 -8.38 -40.68
C ILE A 124 -28.36 -8.91 -39.71
N LEU A 125 -27.11 -8.48 -39.92
CA LEU A 125 -26.01 -8.71 -38.98
C LEU A 125 -25.65 -7.35 -38.39
N ALA A 126 -25.61 -7.27 -37.08
CA ALA A 126 -25.30 -6.06 -36.32
C ALA A 126 -24.22 -6.38 -35.29
N SER A 127 -23.46 -5.39 -34.84
CA SER A 127 -22.53 -5.56 -33.73
C SER A 127 -22.51 -4.36 -32.79
N TYR A 128 -22.13 -4.64 -31.55
CA TYR A 128 -21.91 -3.65 -30.50
C TYR A 128 -20.53 -3.87 -29.90
N PHE A 129 -19.74 -2.80 -29.75
CA PHE A 129 -18.44 -2.85 -29.09
C PHE A 129 -18.61 -2.36 -27.67
N VAL A 130 -18.32 -3.22 -26.70
CA VAL A 130 -18.31 -2.87 -25.28
C VAL A 130 -17.24 -1.82 -25.05
N THR A 131 -17.60 -0.75 -24.37
CA THR A 131 -16.72 0.36 -24.00
C THR A 131 -16.30 0.25 -22.53
N GLN A 132 -15.22 0.93 -22.16
CA GLN A 132 -14.80 0.96 -20.75
C GLN A 132 -15.89 1.55 -19.85
N ALA A 133 -16.67 2.52 -20.35
CA ALA A 133 -17.77 3.10 -19.59
C ALA A 133 -18.92 2.10 -19.32
N ASP A 134 -19.11 1.11 -20.19
CA ASP A 134 -20.14 0.07 -20.01
C ASP A 134 -19.72 -0.89 -18.89
N ILE A 135 -18.43 -1.26 -18.84
CA ILE A 135 -17.86 -2.09 -17.77
C ILE A 135 -17.82 -1.32 -16.46
N ASP A 136 -17.29 -0.09 -16.46
CA ASP A 136 -17.25 0.78 -15.26
C ASP A 136 -18.66 1.04 -14.71
N GLY A 137 -19.63 1.15 -15.62
CA GLY A 137 -21.03 1.32 -15.34
C GLY A 137 -21.76 0.05 -14.88
N ASN A 138 -21.14 -1.13 -15.03
CA ASN A 138 -21.74 -2.45 -14.80
C ASN A 138 -23.04 -2.67 -15.61
N GLY A 139 -23.07 -2.26 -16.88
CA GLY A 139 -24.21 -2.50 -17.77
C GLY A 139 -24.75 -1.25 -18.45
N VAL A 140 -25.50 -1.46 -19.53
CA VAL A 140 -26.18 -0.42 -20.30
C VAL A 140 -27.56 -0.86 -20.75
N ASP A 141 -28.49 0.10 -20.75
CA ASP A 141 -29.87 -0.10 -21.17
C ASP A 141 -30.01 -0.22 -22.70
N LEU A 142 -31.25 -0.43 -23.14
CA LEU A 142 -31.64 -0.52 -24.56
C LEU A 142 -31.26 0.70 -25.42
N ASN A 143 -30.93 1.83 -24.82
CA ASN A 143 -30.51 3.06 -25.49
C ASN A 143 -28.99 3.29 -25.43
N GLY A 144 -28.24 2.40 -24.78
CA GLY A 144 -26.82 2.53 -24.52
C GLY A 144 -26.48 3.49 -23.38
N ASP A 145 -27.42 3.75 -22.46
CA ASP A 145 -27.17 4.54 -21.25
C ASP A 145 -26.82 3.59 -20.09
N VAL A 146 -25.78 3.91 -19.31
CA VAL A 146 -25.37 3.12 -18.14
C VAL A 146 -26.49 3.01 -17.09
N ASP A 147 -26.76 1.80 -16.62
CA ASP A 147 -27.83 1.50 -15.65
C ASP A 147 -27.42 0.57 -14.48
N GLY A 148 -26.33 -0.18 -14.63
CA GLY A 148 -25.66 -0.90 -13.54
C GLY A 148 -26.31 -2.20 -13.09
N ASP A 149 -27.11 -2.84 -13.94
CA ASP A 149 -27.79 -4.09 -13.60
C ASP A 149 -27.01 -5.38 -13.95
N GLY A 150 -25.84 -5.23 -14.58
CA GLY A 150 -24.86 -6.29 -14.85
C GLY A 150 -24.93 -6.87 -16.26
N ASP A 151 -25.68 -6.27 -17.18
CA ASP A 151 -25.73 -6.72 -18.57
C ASP A 151 -25.86 -5.60 -19.61
N VAL A 152 -25.66 -5.98 -20.87
CA VAL A 152 -25.90 -5.16 -22.05
C VAL A 152 -27.26 -5.56 -22.60
N ASP A 153 -28.19 -4.62 -22.54
CA ASP A 153 -29.59 -4.79 -22.89
C ASP A 153 -29.80 -4.41 -24.36
N ASN A 154 -30.21 -5.35 -25.23
CA ASN A 154 -30.34 -5.06 -26.67
C ASN A 154 -31.67 -5.51 -27.28
N THR A 155 -32.54 -4.56 -27.63
CA THR A 155 -33.84 -4.81 -28.26
C THR A 155 -33.88 -4.29 -29.69
N ALA A 156 -34.29 -5.15 -30.63
CA ALA A 156 -34.65 -4.73 -31.98
C ALA A 156 -36.17 -4.73 -32.16
N THR A 157 -36.69 -3.78 -32.93
CA THR A 157 -38.10 -3.72 -33.34
C THR A 157 -38.25 -3.87 -34.85
N ALA A 158 -39.38 -4.42 -35.29
CA ALA A 158 -39.76 -4.48 -36.70
C ALA A 158 -41.22 -4.10 -36.89
N ASP A 159 -41.52 -3.39 -37.97
CA ASP A 159 -42.86 -2.88 -38.28
C ASP A 159 -43.16 -3.03 -39.77
N SER A 160 -44.45 -3.00 -40.16
CA SER A 160 -44.91 -2.97 -41.56
C SER A 160 -46.21 -2.18 -41.69
N ASN A 161 -46.70 -1.97 -42.91
CA ASN A 161 -48.00 -1.31 -43.10
C ASN A 161 -49.22 -2.17 -42.70
N GLU A 162 -49.03 -3.49 -42.55
CA GLU A 162 -50.10 -4.48 -42.36
C GLU A 162 -50.12 -5.07 -40.95
N THR A 163 -49.06 -4.90 -40.16
CA THR A 163 -48.94 -5.41 -38.79
C THR A 163 -48.67 -4.29 -37.80
N ASP A 164 -48.91 -4.54 -36.51
CA ASP A 164 -48.33 -3.70 -35.45
C ASP A 164 -46.83 -4.03 -35.31
N GLU A 165 -46.08 -3.12 -34.68
CA GLU A 165 -44.68 -3.32 -34.33
C GLU A 165 -44.48 -4.56 -33.44
N VAL A 166 -43.47 -5.35 -33.77
CA VAL A 166 -42.98 -6.50 -32.99
C VAL A 166 -41.55 -6.24 -32.52
N SER A 167 -41.11 -6.91 -31.46
CA SER A 167 -39.76 -6.75 -30.91
C SER A 167 -39.21 -8.06 -30.39
N ASP A 168 -37.88 -8.12 -30.31
CA ASP A 168 -37.15 -9.21 -29.66
C ASP A 168 -35.88 -8.65 -28.99
N SER A 169 -35.52 -9.23 -27.85
CA SER A 169 -34.53 -8.69 -26.92
C SER A 169 -33.52 -9.76 -26.53
N GLU A 170 -32.25 -9.37 -26.47
CA GLU A 170 -31.16 -10.21 -26.00
C GLU A 170 -30.37 -9.46 -24.92
N ILE A 171 -29.81 -10.23 -23.99
CA ILE A 171 -28.96 -9.72 -22.89
C ILE A 171 -27.59 -10.37 -22.96
N VAL A 172 -26.54 -9.62 -22.66
CA VAL A 172 -25.17 -10.13 -22.53
C VAL A 172 -24.59 -9.69 -21.19
N LEU A 173 -24.23 -10.64 -20.34
CA LEU A 173 -23.68 -10.33 -19.02
C LEU A 173 -22.32 -9.62 -19.14
N ILE A 174 -22.05 -8.72 -18.19
CA ILE A 174 -20.75 -8.10 -17.96
C ILE A 174 -20.06 -8.79 -16.78
N ASP A 175 -18.77 -9.08 -16.92
CA ASP A 175 -17.91 -9.48 -15.80
C ASP A 175 -17.36 -8.22 -15.12
N TYR A 176 -17.97 -7.83 -14.00
CA TYR A 176 -17.54 -6.67 -13.24
C TYR A 176 -16.55 -7.09 -12.15
N SER A 177 -15.25 -6.89 -12.39
CA SER A 177 -14.16 -7.36 -11.54
C SER A 177 -13.14 -6.25 -11.25
N PRO A 178 -13.50 -5.24 -10.41
CA PRO A 178 -12.51 -4.31 -9.88
C PRO A 178 -11.49 -5.06 -9.03
N ASP A 179 -10.21 -4.69 -9.13
CA ASP A 179 -9.15 -5.25 -8.30
C ASP A 179 -7.98 -4.25 -8.23
N ILE A 180 -7.23 -4.31 -7.14
CA ILE A 180 -6.10 -3.40 -6.88
C ILE A 180 -4.97 -4.17 -6.21
N ASP A 181 -3.74 -3.88 -6.62
CA ASP A 181 -2.52 -4.45 -6.06
C ASP A 181 -1.65 -3.32 -5.53
N LEU A 182 -1.17 -3.45 -4.30
CA LEU A 182 -0.27 -2.51 -3.66
C LEU A 182 1.00 -3.23 -3.23
N GLU A 183 2.14 -2.60 -3.49
CA GLU A 183 3.43 -3.11 -3.09
C GLU A 183 4.30 -1.97 -2.53
N LYS A 184 5.02 -2.25 -1.45
CA LYS A 184 5.75 -1.28 -0.64
C LYS A 184 7.21 -1.68 -0.48
N TYR A 185 8.06 -0.82 -1.01
CA TYR A 185 9.50 -0.97 -0.94
C TYR A 185 10.14 0.03 0.01
N VAL A 186 11.28 -0.35 0.56
CA VAL A 186 12.17 0.53 1.32
C VAL A 186 13.58 0.51 0.71
N ASP A 187 14.20 1.68 0.57
CA ASP A 187 15.60 1.85 0.23
C ASP A 187 16.31 2.59 1.36
N VAL A 188 17.38 1.97 1.86
CA VAL A 188 18.22 2.51 2.92
C VAL A 188 19.66 2.78 2.45
N GLY A 189 19.81 3.08 1.15
CA GLY A 189 21.07 3.34 0.47
C GLY A 189 21.66 2.13 -0.27
N GLN A 190 20.87 1.06 -0.46
CA GLN A 190 21.26 -0.17 -1.17
C GLN A 190 20.37 -0.49 -2.39
N GLY A 191 19.36 0.35 -2.66
CA GLY A 191 18.28 0.10 -3.62
C GLY A 191 16.98 -0.29 -2.92
N PHE A 192 15.86 -0.15 -3.63
CA PHE A 192 14.54 -0.55 -3.15
C PHE A 192 14.44 -2.06 -2.98
N GLU A 193 14.10 -2.49 -1.76
CA GLU A 193 13.82 -3.87 -1.41
C GLU A 193 12.36 -4.00 -0.93
N ASP A 194 11.68 -5.02 -1.42
CA ASP A 194 10.44 -5.55 -0.82
C ASP A 194 10.88 -6.25 0.48
N ALA A 195 10.65 -5.54 1.58
CA ALA A 195 11.15 -5.89 2.90
C ALA A 195 10.06 -6.49 3.79
N ASP A 196 9.29 -7.40 3.23
CA ASP A 196 8.22 -8.15 3.89
C ASP A 196 8.65 -8.95 5.13
N GLN A 197 9.93 -9.32 5.19
CA GLN A 197 10.44 -10.19 6.24
C GLN A 197 10.81 -9.41 7.51
N PRO A 198 10.52 -9.94 8.71
CA PRO A 198 10.75 -9.22 9.98
C PRO A 198 12.16 -8.72 10.25
N THR A 199 13.18 -9.30 9.61
CA THR A 199 14.57 -8.84 9.75
C THR A 199 14.83 -7.52 9.03
N GLY A 200 14.04 -7.21 7.98
CA GLY A 200 14.16 -6.00 7.17
C GLY A 200 15.56 -5.76 6.61
N THR A 201 15.76 -4.55 6.08
CA THR A 201 17.08 -4.04 5.68
C THR A 201 17.68 -3.21 6.82
N GLU A 202 18.95 -3.44 7.14
CA GLU A 202 19.67 -2.73 8.20
C GLU A 202 20.39 -1.48 7.68
N VAL A 203 20.35 -0.37 8.41
CA VAL A 203 20.96 0.91 7.99
C VAL A 203 21.50 1.73 9.15
N ASP A 204 22.68 2.31 8.93
CA ASP A 204 23.32 3.27 9.85
C ASP A 204 22.53 4.59 9.92
N ILE A 205 22.01 4.93 11.11
CA ILE A 205 21.21 6.12 11.35
C ILE A 205 22.01 7.43 11.37
N ALA A 206 23.34 7.40 11.15
CA ALA A 206 24.19 8.59 11.12
C ALA A 206 23.87 9.54 9.95
N GLY A 207 22.73 10.23 10.03
CA GLY A 207 22.21 11.16 9.03
C GLY A 207 21.42 10.53 7.89
N GLY A 208 21.04 9.25 7.99
CA GLY A 208 20.30 8.54 6.96
C GLY A 208 18.80 8.85 6.94
N MET A 209 18.26 9.04 5.73
CA MET A 209 16.82 8.94 5.46
C MET A 209 16.55 7.53 4.92
N ALA A 210 15.37 6.98 5.19
CA ALA A 210 14.82 5.87 4.42
C ALA A 210 13.96 6.44 3.30
N ASP A 211 14.19 5.99 2.07
CA ASP A 211 13.32 6.27 0.95
C ASP A 211 12.31 5.14 0.83
N PHE A 212 11.03 5.47 0.73
CA PHE A 212 9.95 4.53 0.50
C PHE A 212 9.38 4.72 -0.89
N MET A 213 9.03 3.60 -1.51
CA MET A 213 8.33 3.58 -2.78
C MET A 213 7.08 2.71 -2.62
N ILE A 214 5.92 3.27 -2.93
CA ILE A 214 4.66 2.54 -2.98
C ILE A 214 4.24 2.48 -4.45
N THR A 215 4.01 1.27 -4.96
CA THR A 215 3.45 1.04 -6.30
C THR A 215 2.04 0.52 -6.17
N ILE A 216 1.12 1.11 -6.91
CA ILE A 216 -0.31 0.76 -6.89
C ILE A 216 -0.73 0.49 -8.32
N GLU A 217 -1.22 -0.71 -8.59
CA GLU A 217 -1.66 -1.15 -9.92
C GLU A 217 -3.15 -1.49 -9.91
N ASN A 218 -3.88 -1.02 -10.93
CA ASN A 218 -5.22 -1.51 -11.20
C ASN A 218 -5.11 -2.83 -11.98
N THR A 219 -5.25 -3.94 -11.26
CA THR A 219 -5.16 -5.31 -11.80
C THR A 219 -6.51 -5.86 -12.25
N GLY A 220 -7.60 -5.14 -11.99
CA GLY A 220 -8.96 -5.47 -12.41
C GLY A 220 -9.30 -4.96 -13.82
N ASN A 221 -10.59 -5.04 -14.17
CA ASN A 221 -11.11 -4.58 -15.46
C ASN A 221 -12.02 -3.34 -15.37
N VAL A 222 -12.10 -2.74 -14.18
CA VAL A 222 -12.90 -1.54 -13.89
C VAL A 222 -11.96 -0.38 -13.58
N THR A 223 -12.24 0.79 -14.11
CA THR A 223 -11.55 2.04 -13.77
C THR A 223 -11.76 2.36 -12.29
N LEU A 224 -10.67 2.57 -11.53
CA LEU A 224 -10.74 2.82 -10.09
C LEU A 224 -10.75 4.31 -9.78
N THR A 225 -11.65 4.73 -8.89
CA THR A 225 -11.83 6.13 -8.50
C THR A 225 -11.70 6.32 -6.99
N GLU A 226 -11.48 7.56 -6.56
CA GLU A 226 -11.21 7.91 -5.16
C GLU A 226 -10.10 7.06 -4.51
N VAL A 227 -9.07 6.69 -5.29
CA VAL A 227 -7.94 5.89 -4.83
C VAL A 227 -7.24 6.62 -3.69
N THR A 228 -7.37 6.07 -2.49
CA THR A 228 -6.98 6.69 -1.23
C THR A 228 -5.91 5.87 -0.55
N ILE A 229 -4.81 6.52 -0.18
CA ILE A 229 -3.63 5.90 0.43
C ILE A 229 -3.53 6.33 1.89
N SER A 230 -3.25 5.36 2.75
CA SER A 230 -2.79 5.60 4.12
C SER A 230 -1.44 4.93 4.32
N ASP A 231 -0.58 5.57 5.10
CA ASP A 231 0.75 5.05 5.40
C ASP A 231 1.04 5.26 6.89
N THR A 232 1.30 4.18 7.60
CA THR A 232 1.52 4.18 9.04
C THR A 232 2.82 3.49 9.37
N ASP A 233 3.73 4.24 9.99
CA ASP A 233 4.97 3.73 10.53
C ASP A 233 4.83 3.48 12.05
N THR A 234 5.82 2.80 12.63
CA THR A 234 5.86 2.40 14.03
C THR A 234 5.65 3.58 15.01
N PHE A 235 6.01 4.80 14.61
CA PHE A 235 5.84 6.01 15.43
C PHE A 235 4.62 6.87 15.08
N GLY A 236 3.81 6.45 14.11
CA GLY A 236 2.54 7.08 13.77
C GLY A 236 2.27 7.18 12.28
N THR A 237 1.16 7.84 11.97
CA THR A 237 0.67 8.04 10.61
C THR A 237 1.56 9.02 9.85
N VAL A 238 2.07 8.56 8.70
CA VAL A 238 2.87 9.32 7.74
C VAL A 238 1.93 9.99 6.72
N ILE A 239 1.01 9.21 6.15
CA ILE A 239 -0.02 9.65 5.21
C ILE A 239 -1.37 9.23 5.77
N ASP A 240 -2.27 10.19 5.94
CA ASP A 240 -3.59 9.98 6.55
C ASP A 240 -4.69 10.07 5.49
N GLY A 241 -5.03 8.93 4.88
CA GLY A 241 -6.18 8.79 3.98
C GLY A 241 -6.25 9.85 2.88
N MET A 242 -5.16 10.03 2.13
CA MET A 242 -5.09 11.02 1.05
C MET A 242 -5.38 10.38 -0.30
N THR A 243 -6.20 11.03 -1.12
CA THR A 243 -6.39 10.60 -2.51
C THR A 243 -5.10 10.81 -3.32
N LEU A 244 -4.92 10.07 -4.43
CA LEU A 244 -3.83 10.32 -5.38
C LEU A 244 -3.77 11.81 -5.80
N GLN A 245 -4.94 12.40 -6.04
CA GLN A 245 -5.03 13.82 -6.38
C GLN A 245 -4.57 14.75 -5.24
N ASP A 246 -4.89 14.42 -3.98
CA ASP A 246 -4.48 15.20 -2.82
C ASP A 246 -2.97 15.07 -2.55
N LEU A 247 -2.39 13.88 -2.77
CA LEU A 247 -0.95 13.66 -2.69
C LEU A 247 -0.20 14.50 -3.72
N TYR A 248 -0.68 14.53 -4.96
CA TYR A 248 -0.13 15.40 -6.01
C TYR A 248 -0.18 16.87 -5.60
N ASN A 249 -1.33 17.32 -5.09
CA ASN A 249 -1.53 18.71 -4.64
C ASN A 249 -0.67 19.07 -3.42
N ALA A 250 -0.37 18.11 -2.55
CA ALA A 250 0.53 18.27 -1.41
C ALA A 250 2.02 18.26 -1.81
N GLY A 251 2.34 17.93 -3.07
CA GLY A 251 3.69 17.98 -3.62
C GLY A 251 4.53 16.73 -3.35
N TYR A 252 3.88 15.59 -3.07
CA TYR A 252 4.56 14.29 -3.08
C TYR A 252 5.08 13.96 -4.48
N ASP A 253 6.19 13.20 -4.56
CA ASP A 253 6.72 12.72 -5.84
C ASP A 253 5.88 11.52 -6.31
N LEU A 254 4.79 11.84 -6.99
CA LEU A 254 3.98 10.87 -7.72
C LEU A 254 4.55 10.74 -9.13
N GLN A 255 5.19 9.62 -9.38
CA GLN A 255 5.57 9.21 -10.72
C GLN A 255 4.39 8.43 -11.29
N GLU A 256 3.51 9.15 -11.97
CA GLU A 256 2.45 8.56 -12.76
C GLU A 256 2.89 8.36 -14.22
N SER A 257 2.40 7.27 -14.78
CA SER A 257 1.85 7.24 -16.14
C SER A 257 0.33 7.24 -15.87
N ILE A 258 -0.54 8.21 -16.22
CA ILE A 258 -0.58 8.99 -17.47
C ILE A 258 -1.45 10.28 -17.40
N THR A 259 -2.11 10.67 -16.28
CA THR A 259 -3.11 11.77 -16.30
C THR A 259 -3.20 12.75 -15.11
N ASN A 260 -2.63 12.47 -13.92
CA ASN A 260 -2.72 13.29 -12.69
C ASN A 260 -4.16 13.72 -12.32
N ASP A 261 -5.16 12.95 -12.70
CA ASP A 261 -6.59 13.23 -12.48
C ASP A 261 -7.19 12.46 -11.30
N GLY A 262 -6.39 11.62 -10.62
CA GLY A 262 -6.79 10.87 -9.43
C GLY A 262 -7.65 9.64 -9.71
N ILE A 263 -7.64 9.19 -10.97
CA ILE A 263 -8.29 7.97 -11.45
C ILE A 263 -7.17 6.98 -11.82
N LEU A 264 -7.42 5.68 -11.68
CA LEU A 264 -6.50 4.63 -12.12
C LEU A 264 -7.21 3.74 -13.14
N GLU A 265 -6.93 3.96 -14.43
CA GLU A 265 -7.51 3.17 -15.52
C GLU A 265 -6.98 1.73 -15.48
N VAL A 266 -7.63 0.83 -16.22
CA VAL A 266 -7.26 -0.59 -16.26
C VAL A 266 -5.80 -0.78 -16.69
N GLY A 267 -5.03 -1.49 -15.87
CA GLY A 267 -3.61 -1.77 -16.09
C GLY A 267 -2.67 -0.57 -15.87
N GLU A 268 -3.17 0.55 -15.34
CA GLU A 268 -2.31 1.67 -14.95
C GLU A 268 -1.65 1.43 -13.58
N THR A 269 -0.48 2.05 -13.41
CA THR A 269 0.29 2.00 -12.16
C THR A 269 0.64 3.41 -11.70
N ALA A 270 0.33 3.72 -10.44
CA ALA A 270 0.78 4.91 -9.74
C ALA A 270 1.98 4.56 -8.84
N THR A 271 3.03 5.38 -8.86
CA THR A 271 4.18 5.22 -7.96
C THR A 271 4.35 6.45 -7.08
N LEU A 272 4.38 6.25 -5.77
CA LEU A 272 4.62 7.29 -4.77
C LEU A 272 6.00 7.11 -4.15
N LEU A 273 6.83 8.16 -4.19
CA LEU A 273 8.10 8.20 -3.50
C LEU A 273 8.10 9.26 -2.39
N TYR A 274 8.61 8.89 -1.22
CA TYR A 274 8.81 9.81 -0.09
C TYR A 274 9.96 9.34 0.80
N SER A 275 10.52 10.26 1.58
CA SER A 275 11.63 9.97 2.49
C SER A 275 11.24 10.22 3.95
N MET A 276 11.68 9.36 4.86
CA MET A 276 11.52 9.51 6.30
C MET A 276 12.87 9.51 7.00
N ALA A 277 12.97 10.21 8.13
CA ALA A 277 14.17 10.15 8.97
C ALA A 277 14.23 8.80 9.69
N LEU A 278 15.39 8.15 9.63
CA LEU A 278 15.61 6.90 10.36
C LEU A 278 15.67 7.14 11.88
N THR A 279 15.13 6.20 12.63
CA THR A 279 15.29 6.14 14.09
C THR A 279 15.89 4.80 14.50
N ALA A 280 16.45 4.71 15.69
CA ALA A 280 17.08 3.48 16.16
C ALA A 280 16.05 2.37 16.39
N GLY A 281 16.44 1.12 16.10
CA GLY A 281 15.63 -0.07 16.38
C GLY A 281 14.86 -0.60 15.16
N GLN A 282 13.97 -1.57 15.43
CA GLN A 282 13.12 -2.22 14.43
C GLN A 282 11.90 -1.38 14.13
N HIS A 283 11.61 -1.22 12.85
CA HIS A 283 10.44 -0.52 12.35
C HIS A 283 9.65 -1.37 11.37
N ILE A 284 8.37 -1.08 11.29
CA ILE A 284 7.43 -1.57 10.31
C ILE A 284 6.67 -0.37 9.79
N ASN A 285 6.72 -0.18 8.49
CA ASN A 285 5.90 0.80 7.79
C ASN A 285 4.87 0.05 6.95
N THR A 286 3.60 0.33 7.16
CA THR A 286 2.46 -0.33 6.49
C THR A 286 1.73 0.68 5.62
N ALA A 287 1.53 0.34 4.35
CA ALA A 287 0.74 1.13 3.42
C ALA A 287 -0.57 0.40 3.11
N ASP A 288 -1.66 1.16 3.11
CA ASP A 288 -3.00 0.70 2.77
C ASP A 288 -3.52 1.51 1.58
N VAL A 289 -4.24 0.85 0.67
CA VAL A 289 -5.01 1.51 -0.39
C VAL A 289 -6.46 1.07 -0.38
N THR A 290 -7.36 2.00 -0.70
CA THR A 290 -8.80 1.75 -0.87
C THR A 290 -9.36 2.56 -2.03
N THR A 291 -10.44 2.09 -2.66
CA THR A 291 -11.12 2.81 -3.77
C THR A 291 -12.64 2.92 -3.55
N ALA A 292 -13.31 3.72 -4.37
CA ALA A 292 -14.77 3.86 -4.35
C ALA A 292 -15.51 2.57 -4.76
N GLU A 293 -14.88 1.75 -5.58
CA GLU A 293 -15.38 0.46 -6.06
C GLU A 293 -15.32 -0.63 -4.98
N GLY A 294 -14.74 -0.32 -3.82
CA GLY A 294 -14.76 -1.16 -2.63
C GLY A 294 -13.66 -2.22 -2.59
N VAL A 295 -12.62 -2.08 -3.42
CA VAL A 295 -11.40 -2.88 -3.35
C VAL A 295 -10.35 -2.18 -2.50
N SER A 296 -9.46 -2.99 -1.91
CA SER A 296 -8.42 -2.53 -1.01
C SER A 296 -7.27 -3.51 -0.95
N ASP A 297 -6.08 -3.01 -0.72
CA ASP A 297 -4.89 -3.83 -0.49
C ASP A 297 -4.00 -3.20 0.59
N GLU A 298 -3.13 -4.01 1.20
CA GLU A 298 -2.21 -3.63 2.27
C GLU A 298 -0.86 -4.31 2.05
N ASP A 299 0.22 -3.53 2.18
CA ASP A 299 1.58 -4.08 2.12
C ASP A 299 2.52 -3.39 3.11
N LEU A 300 3.57 -4.12 3.52
CA LEU A 300 4.43 -3.72 4.64
C LEU A 300 5.92 -3.76 4.28
N ALA A 301 6.68 -2.83 4.85
CA ALA A 301 8.14 -2.78 4.70
C ALA A 301 8.81 -2.72 6.08
N HIS A 302 9.65 -3.71 6.37
CA HIS A 302 10.48 -3.76 7.58
C HIS A 302 11.84 -3.09 7.33
N TYR A 303 12.30 -2.32 8.31
CA TYR A 303 13.64 -1.75 8.29
C TYR A 303 14.19 -1.62 9.72
N PHE A 304 15.53 -1.68 9.85
CA PHE A 304 16.20 -1.58 11.14
C PHE A 304 17.23 -0.46 11.14
N GLY A 305 17.03 0.54 12.01
CA GLY A 305 17.99 1.62 12.21
C GLY A 305 19.09 1.23 13.20
N LEU A 306 20.32 1.08 12.72
CA LEU A 306 21.52 0.88 13.50
C LEU A 306 22.06 2.21 14.03
N VAL A 307 22.23 2.35 15.35
CA VAL A 307 23.02 3.46 15.91
C VAL A 307 24.49 3.20 15.60
N ASN A 308 25.16 4.11 14.88
CA ASN A 308 26.59 4.00 14.61
C ASN A 308 27.36 3.84 15.93
N GLU A 309 28.08 2.73 16.08
CA GLU A 309 28.89 2.43 17.26
C GLU A 309 30.02 3.46 17.39
N GLY A 310 30.03 4.26 18.46
CA GLY A 310 31.16 5.13 18.72
C GLY A 310 32.39 4.39 19.26
N PRO A 311 33.55 5.06 19.32
CA PRO A 311 34.78 4.46 19.82
C PRO A 311 34.61 4.06 21.29
N GLY A 312 34.45 2.76 21.56
CA GLY A 312 34.23 2.27 22.91
C GLY A 312 35.42 2.46 23.86
N VAL A 313 35.12 2.62 25.15
CA VAL A 313 36.06 2.67 26.27
C VAL A 313 36.19 1.27 26.88
N ARG A 314 37.31 0.60 26.63
CA ARG A 314 37.63 -0.68 27.29
C ARG A 314 38.12 -0.45 28.72
N THR A 315 37.73 -1.32 29.65
CA THR A 315 38.35 -1.46 30.97
C THR A 315 39.65 -2.23 30.82
N PRO A 316 40.86 -1.64 30.94
CA PRO A 316 42.04 -2.36 30.47
C PRO A 316 42.30 -3.63 31.30
N GLY A 317 42.21 -4.79 30.64
CA GLY A 317 42.47 -6.09 31.22
C GLY A 317 43.86 -6.14 31.86
N GLY A 318 43.91 -6.22 33.18
CA GLY A 318 45.13 -6.37 33.97
C GLY A 318 46.21 -5.33 33.68
N TRP A 319 46.21 -4.20 34.39
CA TRP A 319 47.22 -3.14 34.29
C TRP A 319 48.63 -3.58 34.75
N GLY A 320 49.28 -4.39 33.93
CA GLY A 320 50.72 -4.61 33.88
C GLY A 320 51.34 -3.75 32.77
N ASN A 321 51.82 -2.56 33.15
CA ASN A 321 52.94 -1.79 32.59
C ASN A 321 53.24 -1.66 31.08
N SER A 322 52.41 -2.10 30.14
CA SER A 322 52.76 -1.95 28.72
C SER A 322 51.57 -1.96 27.77
N PHE A 323 50.71 -0.96 27.88
CA PHE A 323 50.03 -0.42 26.70
C PHE A 323 50.27 1.08 26.69
N LYS A 324 51.09 1.54 25.75
CA LYS A 324 50.99 2.91 25.29
C LYS A 324 49.62 2.97 24.64
N LEU A 325 48.65 3.55 25.34
CA LEU A 325 47.40 4.00 24.76
C LEU A 325 47.74 4.61 23.40
N GLN A 326 47.18 4.06 22.31
CA GLN A 326 46.91 4.93 21.17
C GLN A 326 46.14 6.10 21.75
N SER A 327 46.66 7.29 21.54
CA SER A 327 46.31 8.49 22.30
C SER A 327 44.81 8.59 22.53
N PHE A 328 44.40 8.45 23.78
CA PHE A 328 43.07 8.84 24.24
C PHE A 328 42.83 10.30 23.83
N TRP A 329 41.62 10.64 23.40
CA TRP A 329 41.24 12.05 23.30
C TRP A 329 41.28 12.65 24.71
N ASN A 330 42.24 13.55 24.94
CA ASN A 330 42.57 14.09 26.26
C ASN A 330 42.01 15.50 26.50
N GLY A 331 41.14 15.98 25.60
CA GLY A 331 40.57 17.33 25.66
C GLY A 331 41.59 18.46 25.55
N ASN A 332 42.82 18.23 25.07
CA ASN A 332 43.83 19.28 24.87
C ASN A 332 43.71 19.91 23.46
N PRO A 333 43.25 21.16 23.33
CA PRO A 333 43.05 21.81 22.03
C PRO A 333 44.36 22.15 21.30
N ASP A 334 45.52 22.12 21.98
CA ASP A 334 46.81 22.51 21.41
C ASP A 334 47.47 21.43 20.53
N ASP A 335 46.91 20.21 20.47
CA ASP A 335 47.56 19.06 19.82
C ASP A 335 46.95 18.64 18.45
N GLN A 336 45.93 19.30 17.90
CA GLN A 336 45.49 19.09 16.49
C GLN A 336 44.92 20.33 15.79
N VAL A 337 45.00 20.32 14.46
CA VAL A 337 44.41 21.33 13.55
C VAL A 337 42.87 21.28 13.69
N PRO A 338 42.17 22.42 13.78
CA PRO A 338 40.74 22.44 14.14
C PRO A 338 39.87 21.80 13.07
N TYR A 339 39.04 20.82 13.45
CA TYR A 339 37.93 20.31 12.65
C TYR A 339 36.63 21.01 13.08
N GLU A 340 36.53 22.27 12.71
CA GLU A 340 35.35 23.10 12.94
C GLU A 340 34.25 22.70 11.93
N GLY A 341 33.11 22.19 12.40
CA GLY A 341 31.85 22.11 11.63
C GLY A 341 31.47 20.79 10.91
N LYS A 342 31.60 19.61 11.54
CA LYS A 342 30.98 18.37 11.01
C LYS A 342 29.75 17.92 11.84
N PRO A 343 28.66 17.41 11.21
CA PRO A 343 27.51 16.88 11.92
C PRO A 343 27.81 15.47 12.48
N GLY A 344 27.31 15.15 13.68
CA GLY A 344 27.42 13.82 14.29
C GLY A 344 28.33 13.70 15.51
N PHE A 345 28.96 14.79 15.95
CA PHE A 345 29.62 14.87 17.25
C PHE A 345 29.43 16.30 17.79
N PRO A 346 28.78 16.53 18.94
CA PRO A 346 28.68 17.87 19.51
C PRO A 346 30.09 18.40 19.77
N ASP A 347 30.35 19.67 19.44
CA ASP A 347 31.61 20.41 19.71
C ASP A 347 31.87 20.63 21.23
N GLY A 348 31.47 19.70 22.10
CA GLY A 348 31.55 19.78 23.56
C GLY A 348 32.42 18.68 24.15
N GLU A 349 33.07 19.00 25.26
CA GLU A 349 33.66 18.00 26.15
C GLU A 349 32.65 16.85 26.41
N LEU A 350 33.11 15.59 26.56
CA LEU A 350 32.33 14.41 27.02
C LEU A 350 31.65 14.62 28.41
N LEU A 351 31.65 15.84 28.93
CA LEU A 351 31.31 16.25 30.27
C LEU A 351 30.22 17.32 30.17
N TYR A 352 28.99 16.92 30.48
CA TYR A 352 27.88 17.85 30.58
C TYR A 352 27.96 18.65 31.89
N ALA A 353 27.37 19.85 31.89
CA ALA A 353 27.03 20.52 33.13
C ALA A 353 25.83 19.76 33.70
N VAL A 354 26.07 19.03 34.78
CA VAL A 354 25.05 18.24 35.48
C VAL A 354 24.71 18.98 36.76
N ASP A 355 23.48 18.84 37.26
CA ASP A 355 23.07 19.46 38.53
C ASP A 355 23.75 18.78 39.72
N SER A 356 25.04 19.04 39.87
CA SER A 356 25.90 18.54 40.95
C SER A 356 25.45 19.01 42.34
N THR A 357 24.46 19.91 42.41
CA THR A 357 23.91 20.44 43.66
C THR A 357 22.54 19.85 44.02
N GLY A 358 21.91 19.08 43.11
CA GLY A 358 20.59 18.46 43.29
C GLY A 358 19.47 19.48 43.52
N ASN A 359 19.57 20.67 42.92
CA ASN A 359 18.65 21.79 43.15
C ASN A 359 17.51 21.90 42.11
N GLY A 360 17.55 21.08 41.05
CA GLY A 360 16.64 21.04 39.92
C GLY A 360 16.95 22.03 38.78
N ALA A 361 18.15 22.64 38.77
CA ALA A 361 18.55 23.60 37.74
C ALA A 361 20.07 23.61 37.53
N ILE A 362 20.50 23.50 36.27
CA ILE A 362 21.89 23.64 35.86
C ILE A 362 22.27 25.13 35.84
N ASP A 363 23.11 25.57 36.78
CA ASP A 363 23.57 26.95 36.90
C ASP A 363 25.08 27.08 37.20
N GLY A 364 25.54 28.30 37.51
CA GLY A 364 26.97 28.57 37.75
C GLY A 364 27.53 28.02 39.06
N ALA A 365 26.70 27.43 39.92
CA ALA A 365 27.11 26.70 41.11
C ALA A 365 27.46 25.23 40.82
N ASP A 366 27.08 24.71 39.64
CA ASP A 366 27.29 23.33 39.25
C ASP A 366 28.71 23.01 38.79
N LYS A 367 29.12 21.77 39.05
CA LYS A 367 30.42 21.21 38.72
C LYS A 367 30.33 20.36 37.46
N LYS A 368 31.39 20.40 36.64
CA LYS A 368 31.56 19.48 35.51
C LYS A 368 31.87 18.07 36.00
N GLY A 369 31.23 17.06 35.41
CA GLY A 369 31.45 15.65 35.72
C GLY A 369 30.51 14.74 34.93
N LEU A 370 30.32 13.51 35.42
CA LEU A 370 29.42 12.51 34.86
C LEU A 370 28.25 12.31 35.82
N LEU A 371 27.02 12.28 35.31
CA LEU A 371 25.83 11.86 36.06
C LEU A 371 25.45 10.47 35.57
N LEU A 372 25.90 9.44 36.29
CA LEU A 372 25.65 8.06 35.88
C LEU A 372 24.19 7.73 36.18
N GLY A 373 23.49 7.09 35.23
CA GLY A 373 22.07 6.75 35.33
C GLY A 373 21.11 7.74 34.64
N ASP A 374 21.62 8.85 34.10
CA ASP A 374 20.86 9.83 33.30
C ASP A 374 20.76 9.39 31.82
N PHE A 375 19.95 8.36 31.54
CA PHE A 375 19.87 7.78 30.20
C PHE A 375 19.12 8.67 29.19
N ASN A 376 18.38 9.67 29.66
CA ASN A 376 17.71 10.64 28.80
C ASN A 376 18.66 11.79 28.37
N GLY A 377 19.78 11.98 29.07
CA GLY A 377 20.84 12.91 28.73
C GLY A 377 20.52 14.38 29.00
N ASP A 378 19.57 14.68 29.87
CA ASP A 378 19.13 16.04 30.20
C ASP A 378 19.94 16.70 31.33
N GLY A 379 20.81 15.94 32.01
CA GLY A 379 21.69 16.38 33.07
C GLY A 379 21.02 16.55 34.43
N LEU A 380 19.79 16.05 34.58
CA LEU A 380 18.97 16.11 35.80
C LEU A 380 18.59 14.70 36.27
N GLU A 381 18.33 14.54 37.56
CA GLU A 381 17.70 13.32 38.07
C GLU A 381 16.18 13.40 37.83
N GLY A 382 15.68 12.63 36.86
CA GLY A 382 14.28 12.57 36.48
C GLY A 382 13.42 11.62 37.32
N ALA A 383 12.10 11.62 37.06
CA ALA A 383 11.19 10.68 37.69
C ALA A 383 11.36 9.27 37.09
N GLY A 384 11.94 8.35 37.88
CA GLY A 384 12.21 6.98 37.44
C GLY A 384 13.69 6.68 37.21
N GLU A 385 14.55 7.69 37.30
CA GLU A 385 16.00 7.54 37.22
C GLU A 385 16.59 7.49 38.64
N THR A 386 17.65 6.69 38.79
CA THR A 386 18.49 6.71 39.99
C THR A 386 19.88 7.10 39.52
N THR A 387 20.41 8.21 40.03
CA THR A 387 21.66 8.76 39.49
C THR A 387 22.74 8.95 40.55
N ILE A 388 24.01 8.95 40.12
CA ILE A 388 25.14 9.34 40.96
C ILE A 388 26.11 10.25 40.21
N PHE A 389 26.47 11.37 40.83
CA PHE A 389 27.40 12.34 40.27
C PHE A 389 28.86 11.99 40.57
N ILE A 390 29.68 11.89 39.52
CA ILE A 390 31.12 11.70 39.60
C ILE A 390 31.81 12.93 39.01
N SER A 391 32.51 13.70 39.84
CA SER A 391 33.21 14.91 39.37
C SER A 391 34.26 14.62 38.29
N TYR A 392 34.50 15.58 37.41
CA TYR A 392 35.50 15.46 36.34
C TYR A 392 36.88 15.01 36.85
N GLU A 393 37.36 15.58 37.96
CA GLU A 393 38.66 15.23 38.54
C GLU A 393 38.73 13.75 38.95
N ILE A 394 37.63 13.23 39.51
CA ILE A 394 37.51 11.85 39.96
C ILE A 394 37.41 10.91 38.74
N ALA A 395 36.52 11.19 37.80
CA ALA A 395 36.35 10.41 36.57
C ALA A 395 37.65 10.34 35.76
N LEU A 396 38.34 11.48 35.59
CA LEU A 396 39.62 11.54 34.90
C LEU A 396 40.69 10.68 35.59
N ALA A 397 40.75 10.72 36.92
CA ALA A 397 41.71 9.92 37.68
C ALA A 397 41.38 8.41 37.63
N MET A 398 40.10 8.02 37.54
CA MET A 398 39.68 6.63 37.32
C MET A 398 40.20 6.12 35.97
N VAL A 399 39.93 6.84 34.89
CA VAL A 399 40.33 6.49 33.52
C VAL A 399 41.86 6.48 33.35
N GLN A 400 42.56 7.45 33.95
CA GLN A 400 44.03 7.55 33.84
C GLN A 400 44.80 6.58 34.76
N ASN A 401 44.09 5.84 35.62
CA ASN A 401 44.69 4.99 36.65
C ASN A 401 45.79 5.70 37.47
N ALA A 402 45.62 7.00 37.68
CA ALA A 402 46.61 7.85 38.34
C ALA A 402 46.28 7.93 39.84
N ASN A 403 47.09 7.27 40.68
CA ASN A 403 47.09 7.42 42.15
C ASN A 403 45.81 7.04 42.94
N TRP A 404 44.95 6.18 42.42
CA TRP A 404 43.81 5.68 43.20
C TRP A 404 44.23 4.69 44.30
N GLY A 405 43.41 4.60 45.35
CA GLY A 405 43.70 4.16 46.72
C GLY A 405 44.32 2.76 46.92
N PRO A 406 44.36 2.22 48.16
CA PRO A 406 44.95 0.91 48.40
C PRO A 406 44.30 -0.11 47.47
N LYS A 407 45.12 -0.91 46.77
CA LYS A 407 44.79 -1.86 45.67
C LYS A 407 43.75 -2.97 46.00
N GLN A 408 42.85 -2.74 46.96
CA GLN A 408 41.92 -3.70 47.54
C GLN A 408 40.54 -3.08 47.83
N ASP A 409 40.31 -1.80 47.52
CA ASP A 409 39.00 -1.18 47.70
C ASP A 409 38.09 -1.52 46.51
N LYS A 410 36.95 -2.12 46.83
CA LYS A 410 36.00 -2.62 45.85
C LYS A 410 35.01 -1.58 45.37
N VAL A 411 34.85 -0.48 46.11
CA VAL A 411 34.07 0.67 45.65
C VAL A 411 34.72 1.28 44.40
N ASP A 412 36.05 1.39 44.42
CA ASP A 412 36.83 1.89 43.28
C ASP A 412 36.68 0.98 42.05
N ASP A 413 36.62 -0.34 42.25
CA ASP A 413 36.52 -1.31 41.14
C ASP A 413 35.17 -1.18 40.42
N VAL A 414 34.06 -1.13 41.16
CA VAL A 414 32.70 -0.96 40.60
C VAL A 414 32.57 0.41 39.93
N ALA A 415 33.02 1.48 40.60
CA ALA A 415 32.91 2.84 40.06
C ALA A 415 33.68 3.01 38.74
N ARG A 416 34.83 2.35 38.59
CA ARG A 416 35.60 2.36 37.34
C ARG A 416 34.85 1.71 36.18
N HIS A 417 34.24 0.55 36.40
CA HIS A 417 33.52 -0.17 35.34
C HIS A 417 32.23 0.56 34.99
N ALA A 418 31.52 1.08 35.99
CA ALA A 418 30.36 1.93 35.78
C ALA A 418 30.72 3.19 34.95
N VAL A 419 31.84 3.85 35.24
CA VAL A 419 32.33 4.99 34.43
C VAL A 419 32.70 4.56 33.01
N ALA A 420 33.36 3.41 32.82
CA ALA A 420 33.69 2.93 31.48
C ALA A 420 32.43 2.58 30.66
N THR A 421 31.46 1.89 31.28
CA THR A 421 30.16 1.57 30.68
C THR A 421 29.39 2.85 30.35
N TRP A 422 29.38 3.83 31.25
CA TRP A 422 28.78 5.14 31.01
C TRP A 422 29.43 5.87 29.83
N LEU A 423 30.76 5.82 29.73
CA LEU A 423 31.46 6.42 28.59
C LEU A 423 31.23 5.65 27.29
N ASN A 424 31.02 4.32 27.34
CA ASN A 424 30.57 3.54 26.19
C ASN A 424 29.17 3.97 25.73
N PHE A 425 28.25 4.14 26.66
CA PHE A 425 26.91 4.67 26.39
C PHE A 425 26.96 6.08 25.78
N LEU A 426 27.73 7.01 26.38
CA LEU A 426 27.91 8.37 25.84
C LEU A 426 28.63 8.39 24.49
N ALA A 427 29.42 7.37 24.18
CA ALA A 427 30.01 7.19 22.86
C ALA A 427 28.99 6.68 21.82
N GLY A 428 27.79 6.24 22.23
CA GLY A 428 26.76 5.73 21.33
C GLY A 428 26.73 4.20 21.21
N ASN A 429 27.46 3.47 22.07
CA ASN A 429 27.37 2.01 22.10
C ASN A 429 26.05 1.57 22.76
N ASN A 430 25.42 0.56 22.17
CA ASN A 430 24.17 0.01 22.66
C ASN A 430 24.38 -0.68 24.03
N ILE A 431 23.52 -0.33 24.98
CA ILE A 431 23.52 -0.88 26.35
C ILE A 431 22.29 -1.76 26.64
N GLY A 432 21.47 -2.04 25.63
CA GLY A 432 20.21 -2.79 25.77
C GLY A 432 19.03 -1.93 26.22
N ASP A 433 17.88 -2.58 26.35
CA ASP A 433 16.64 -2.01 26.89
C ASP A 433 16.55 -2.16 28.41
N ASP A 434 15.38 -1.88 29.00
CA ASP A 434 15.11 -1.97 30.45
C ASP A 434 14.91 -3.43 30.94
N SER A 435 15.28 -4.43 30.13
CA SER A 435 15.17 -5.83 30.52
C SER A 435 16.29 -6.24 31.48
N ASP A 436 15.98 -7.12 32.43
CA ASP A 436 16.97 -7.73 33.32
C ASP A 436 18.14 -8.35 32.53
N GLY A 437 19.37 -8.07 32.98
CA GLY A 437 20.60 -8.61 32.43
C GLY A 437 21.24 -7.83 31.28
N THR A 438 20.67 -6.68 30.87
CA THR A 438 21.29 -5.78 29.89
C THR A 438 22.42 -4.95 30.51
N PRO A 439 23.37 -4.42 29.70
CA PRO A 439 24.36 -3.47 30.22
C PRO A 439 23.75 -2.25 30.91
N LYS A 440 22.54 -1.83 30.49
CA LYS A 440 21.75 -0.78 31.13
C LYS A 440 21.34 -1.18 32.54
N ASP A 441 20.70 -2.34 32.68
CA ASP A 441 20.30 -2.91 33.98
C ASP A 441 21.50 -3.03 34.95
N TRP A 442 22.63 -3.59 34.48
CA TRP A 442 23.84 -3.70 35.30
C TRP A 442 24.48 -2.36 35.67
N LEU A 443 24.30 -1.33 34.84
CA LEU A 443 24.76 0.02 35.13
C LEU A 443 23.84 0.69 36.17
N GLU A 444 22.54 0.45 36.13
CA GLU A 444 21.58 0.88 37.16
C GLU A 444 21.88 0.20 38.51
N GLU A 445 22.13 -1.10 38.51
CA GLU A 445 22.58 -1.85 39.69
C GLU A 445 23.92 -1.31 40.23
N ALA A 446 24.86 -0.94 39.34
CA ALA A 446 26.11 -0.31 39.75
C ALA A 446 25.86 1.06 40.42
N VAL A 447 24.97 1.88 39.89
CA VAL A 447 24.59 3.18 40.48
C VAL A 447 23.96 2.96 41.86
N ALA A 448 23.01 2.05 41.98
CA ALA A 448 22.37 1.71 43.26
C ALA A 448 23.40 1.20 44.29
N TRP A 449 24.34 0.35 43.86
CA TRP A 449 25.40 -0.16 44.72
C TRP A 449 26.37 0.94 45.16
N LEU A 450 26.69 1.88 44.27
CA LEU A 450 27.56 3.03 44.57
C LEU A 450 26.87 4.05 45.47
N LEU A 451 25.57 4.28 45.35
CA LEU A 451 24.84 5.10 46.32
C LEU A 451 24.89 4.46 47.71
N ALA A 452 24.70 3.14 47.80
CA ALA A 452 24.71 2.44 49.09
C ALA A 452 26.10 2.36 49.77
N ASN A 453 27.20 2.41 49.00
CA ASN A 453 28.55 2.15 49.52
C ASN A 453 29.59 3.25 49.22
N GLY A 454 29.37 4.03 48.17
CA GLY A 454 30.23 5.09 47.62
C GLY A 454 29.79 6.53 47.96
N ASP A 455 28.55 6.69 48.43
CA ASP A 455 27.95 7.93 48.93
C ASP A 455 27.43 7.74 50.36
N LYS A 456 28.30 7.96 51.36
CA LYS A 456 27.91 7.80 52.77
C LYS A 456 26.99 8.89 53.30
N ASN A 457 27.02 10.08 52.70
CA ASN A 457 26.28 11.24 53.16
C ASN A 457 24.95 11.42 52.45
N ASP A 458 24.63 10.52 51.52
CA ASP A 458 23.34 10.41 50.82
C ASP A 458 23.05 11.74 50.07
N ASP A 459 24.10 12.31 49.47
CA ASP A 459 24.05 13.58 48.73
C ASP A 459 24.09 13.41 47.21
N GLY A 460 24.09 12.17 46.73
CA GLY A 460 24.15 11.81 45.31
C GLY A 460 25.55 12.02 44.70
N VAL A 461 26.58 12.31 45.51
CA VAL A 461 27.93 12.62 45.02
C VAL A 461 28.91 11.52 45.41
N PHE A 462 29.56 10.94 44.40
CA PHE A 462 30.63 9.98 44.63
C PHE A 462 31.86 10.66 45.24
N GLY A 463 32.33 10.14 46.38
CA GLY A 463 33.63 10.55 46.94
C GLY A 463 33.79 10.44 48.46
N ASP A 464 32.74 10.10 49.21
CA ASP A 464 32.82 9.87 50.66
C ASP A 464 32.38 8.44 51.01
N TYR A 465 33.35 7.53 51.19
CA TYR A 465 33.09 6.11 51.43
C TYR A 465 34.09 5.45 52.40
N ASP A 466 33.72 4.25 52.88
CA ASP A 466 34.57 3.38 53.69
C ASP A 466 35.12 2.30 52.76
N ILE A 467 36.30 1.78 53.08
CA ILE A 467 36.92 0.74 52.27
C ILE A 467 36.04 -0.53 52.30
N VAL A 468 35.51 -0.92 51.15
CA VAL A 468 34.87 -2.23 50.96
C VAL A 468 35.91 -3.21 50.46
N ARG A 469 36.11 -4.31 51.17
CA ARG A 469 37.07 -5.35 50.79
C ARG A 469 36.35 -6.53 50.20
N ALA A 470 37.07 -7.34 49.43
CA ALA A 470 36.55 -8.56 48.80
C ALA A 470 35.94 -9.61 49.77
N LYS A 471 36.05 -9.44 51.08
CA LYS A 471 35.45 -10.33 52.10
C LYS A 471 34.19 -9.73 52.76
N ASP A 472 33.92 -8.46 52.50
CA ASP A 472 32.82 -7.74 53.12
C ASP A 472 31.52 -8.14 52.41
N LYS A 473 30.40 -8.05 53.13
CA LYS A 473 29.11 -8.57 52.64
C LYS A 473 28.65 -7.91 51.33
N PRO A 474 28.69 -6.57 51.17
CA PRO A 474 28.23 -5.91 49.94
C PRO A 474 28.98 -6.35 48.68
N TRP A 475 30.17 -6.94 48.84
CA TRP A 475 30.95 -7.47 47.72
C TRP A 475 30.51 -8.87 47.26
N ASN A 476 30.04 -9.72 48.17
CA ASN A 476 29.85 -11.16 47.90
C ASN A 476 28.39 -11.62 47.98
N GLN A 477 27.48 -10.72 48.33
CA GLN A 477 26.06 -11.03 48.59
C GLN A 477 25.24 -9.80 48.23
N ASP A 478 24.05 -10.05 47.69
CA ASP A 478 23.04 -9.04 47.43
C ASP A 478 22.57 -8.47 48.77
N VAL A 479 22.44 -7.15 48.83
CA VAL A 479 22.06 -6.44 50.05
C VAL A 479 20.95 -5.46 49.72
N ASN A 480 19.81 -5.59 50.42
CA ASN A 480 18.65 -4.71 50.26
C ASN A 480 18.06 -4.64 48.84
N GLY A 481 18.20 -5.72 48.06
CA GLY A 481 17.69 -5.77 46.69
C GLY A 481 18.61 -5.13 45.65
N VAL A 482 19.86 -4.83 46.02
CA VAL A 482 20.94 -4.46 45.11
C VAL A 482 21.87 -5.65 44.95
N GLU A 483 22.24 -5.96 43.70
CA GLU A 483 23.10 -7.09 43.33
C GLU A 483 24.49 -7.00 43.97
N SER A 484 25.18 -8.14 44.07
CA SER A 484 26.50 -8.14 44.71
C SER A 484 27.54 -7.37 43.88
N GLY A 485 28.45 -6.66 44.56
CA GLY A 485 29.48 -5.88 43.85
C GLY A 485 30.38 -6.73 42.95
N SER A 486 30.52 -8.04 43.22
CA SER A 486 31.22 -8.95 42.32
C SER A 486 30.46 -9.28 41.04
N GLU A 487 29.13 -9.48 41.11
CA GLU A 487 28.32 -9.79 39.92
C GLU A 487 28.21 -8.58 39.00
N ILE A 488 27.97 -7.40 39.59
CA ILE A 488 28.00 -6.13 38.86
C ILE A 488 29.35 -5.92 38.17
N LEU A 489 30.45 -6.17 38.87
CA LEU A 489 31.79 -6.03 38.28
C LEU A 489 31.98 -6.98 37.10
N ASP A 490 31.63 -8.25 37.25
CA ASP A 490 31.84 -9.27 36.23
C ASP A 490 31.02 -8.97 34.97
N ALA A 491 29.76 -8.54 35.11
CA ALA A 491 28.89 -8.19 33.99
C ALA A 491 29.37 -6.93 33.23
N LEU A 492 29.73 -5.87 33.96
CA LEU A 492 30.25 -4.65 33.34
C LEU A 492 31.64 -4.85 32.73
N ASP A 493 32.49 -5.72 33.29
CA ASP A 493 33.77 -6.10 32.69
C ASP A 493 33.58 -6.87 31.38
N GLU A 494 32.61 -7.79 31.34
CA GLU A 494 32.25 -8.49 30.10
C GLU A 494 31.81 -7.51 29.02
N TYR A 495 30.88 -6.59 29.32
CA TYR A 495 30.43 -5.59 28.37
C TYR A 495 31.57 -4.66 27.93
N ASN A 496 32.34 -4.11 28.86
CA ASN A 496 33.38 -3.14 28.51
C ASN A 496 34.55 -3.76 27.73
N ASN A 497 34.81 -5.06 27.86
CA ASN A 497 35.94 -5.72 27.20
C ASN A 497 35.55 -6.53 25.97
N HIS A 498 34.34 -7.06 25.94
CA HIS A 498 33.86 -7.99 24.93
C HIS A 498 32.60 -7.49 24.24
N GLY A 499 31.98 -6.41 24.75
CA GLY A 499 30.73 -5.89 24.25
C GLY A 499 29.57 -6.86 24.42
N THR A 500 29.74 -7.88 25.27
CA THR A 500 28.73 -8.91 25.55
C THR A 500 28.36 -8.95 27.02
N ILE A 501 27.15 -9.42 27.32
CA ILE A 501 26.78 -9.91 28.64
C ILE A 501 26.09 -11.26 28.44
N ASP A 502 26.54 -12.30 29.16
CA ASP A 502 26.00 -13.66 29.07
C ASP A 502 25.95 -14.21 27.62
N GLY A 503 26.86 -13.74 26.76
CA GLY A 503 26.95 -14.13 25.34
C GLY A 503 25.99 -13.42 24.38
N VAL A 504 25.17 -12.46 24.85
CA VAL A 504 24.41 -11.54 24.00
C VAL A 504 25.32 -10.37 23.61
N ILE A 505 25.38 -10.01 22.33
CA ILE A 505 26.20 -8.90 21.83
C ILE A 505 25.40 -7.59 21.95
N TYR A 506 25.97 -6.64 22.67
CA TYR A 506 25.45 -5.28 22.84
C TYR A 506 26.35 -4.24 22.14
N ALA A 507 27.65 -4.50 22.08
CA ALA A 507 28.60 -3.73 21.28
C ALA A 507 29.57 -4.69 20.60
N HIS A 508 30.03 -4.39 19.39
CA HIS A 508 31.10 -5.19 18.80
C HIS A 508 32.46 -4.84 19.43
N ASP A 509 33.29 -5.88 19.60
CA ASP A 509 34.64 -5.70 20.10
C ASP A 509 35.43 -4.82 19.11
N ALA A 510 35.84 -3.63 19.53
CA ALA A 510 36.52 -2.68 18.65
C ALA A 510 37.93 -3.10 18.17
N ASP A 511 38.29 -4.40 18.16
CA ASP A 511 39.64 -4.84 17.82
C ASP A 511 39.82 -5.60 16.49
N ASP A 512 38.86 -6.35 15.91
CA ASP A 512 39.31 -7.38 14.94
C ASP A 512 38.97 -7.25 13.45
N ALA A 513 38.03 -6.40 12.98
CA ALA A 513 37.88 -6.23 11.52
C ALA A 513 37.10 -4.99 11.07
N ALA A 514 36.07 -4.58 11.81
CA ALA A 514 35.20 -3.48 11.42
C ALA A 514 35.93 -2.13 11.42
N PHE A 515 36.79 -1.87 12.40
CA PHE A 515 37.58 -0.63 12.46
C PHE A 515 38.63 -0.53 11.32
N GLN A 516 39.24 -1.65 10.93
CA GLN A 516 40.17 -1.70 9.78
C GLN A 516 39.42 -1.64 8.44
N THR A 517 38.22 -2.23 8.37
CA THR A 517 37.34 -2.19 7.19
C THR A 517 36.73 -0.81 6.99
N ALA A 518 36.27 -0.14 8.05
CA ALA A 518 35.83 1.25 8.04
C ALA A 518 36.97 2.19 7.61
N LEU A 519 38.21 1.94 8.03
CA LEU A 519 39.39 2.70 7.58
C LEU A 519 39.78 2.40 6.12
N ALA A 520 39.43 1.22 5.59
CA ALA A 520 39.69 0.81 4.20
C ALA A 520 38.62 1.31 3.22
N ILE A 521 37.35 1.36 3.65
CA ILE A 521 36.22 1.93 2.90
C ILE A 521 36.37 3.46 2.80
N TYR A 522 36.96 4.11 3.81
CA TYR A 522 37.21 5.56 3.79
C TYR A 522 38.40 6.01 2.90
N ASN A 523 39.08 5.09 2.21
CA ASN A 523 40.31 5.41 1.47
C ASN A 523 40.26 5.07 -0.03
N ASP A 524 39.08 4.81 -0.61
CA ASP A 524 38.97 4.67 -2.06
C ASP A 524 37.66 5.28 -2.58
N GLU A 525 37.65 6.60 -2.74
CA GLU A 525 36.82 7.26 -3.76
C GLU A 525 37.69 7.78 -4.90
N PHE A 526 37.62 7.05 -6.01
CA PHE A 526 37.53 7.57 -7.37
C PHE A 526 38.25 8.89 -7.71
N LEU A 527 39.45 8.74 -8.27
CA LEU A 527 39.96 9.72 -9.25
C LEU A 527 39.35 9.44 -10.63
N PHE A 528 38.25 10.13 -10.95
CA PHE A 528 37.96 10.61 -12.31
C PHE A 528 37.14 11.90 -12.22
N VAL A 529 37.81 13.05 -12.32
CA VAL A 529 37.68 14.09 -13.37
C VAL A 529 38.95 14.95 -13.34
#